data_AF-A0A376ZFZ7-F1
#
_entry.id   AF-A0A376ZFZ7-F1
#
_cell.length_a   1.000
_cell.length_b   1.000
_cell.length_c   1.000
_cell.angle_alpha   90.00
_cell.angle_beta   90.00
_cell.angle_gamma   90.00
#
_symmetry.space_group_name_H-M   'P 1'
#
loop_
_entity.id
_entity.type
_entity.pdbx_description
1 polymer ?
#
loop_
_entity_poly.entity_id
_entity_poly.type
_entity_poly.pdbx_seq_one_letter_code
_entity_poly.pdbx_strand_id
1 'polypeptide(L)' 'MKIVYIITGLTCGGAEHLMTQLADQMFIRGHDVNIICLTGISEVKPTQNINIHYVNMDKNFRSFLELYFK' A
#
# COMPACT_ATOMS: atom_id res chain seq x y z
N MET A 1 3.00 -17.19 9.50
CA MET A 1 1.61 -17.11 8.99
C MET A 1 1.64 -16.47 7.61
N LYS A 2 0.54 -16.53 6.84
CA LYS A 2 0.39 -15.76 5.59
C LYS A 2 -0.30 -14.44 5.91
N ILE A 3 0.33 -13.31 5.60
CA ILE A 3 -0.13 -11.97 5.95
C ILE A 3 -0.21 -11.13 4.68
N VAL A 4 -1.36 -10.47 4.48
CA VAL A 4 -1.58 -9.56 3.36
C VAL A 4 -1.95 -8.20 3.92
N TYR A 5 -1.16 -7.18 3.59
CA TYR A 5 -1.51 -5.79 3.85
C TYR A 5 -2.11 -5.16 2.60
N ILE A 6 -3.19 -4.42 2.76
CA ILE A 6 -3.86 -3.72 1.67
C ILE A 6 -3.80 -2.23 1.97
N ILE A 7 -3.26 -1.44 1.04
CA ILE A 7 -3.15 0.01 1.18
C ILE A 7 -3.54 0.70 -0.12
N THR A 8 -4.10 1.90 0.00
CA THR A 8 -4.54 2.69 -1.15
C THR A 8 -3.36 3.18 -2.01
N GLY A 9 -2.27 3.62 -1.39
CA GLY A 9 -1.04 4.04 -2.04
C GLY A 9 0.14 3.91 -1.10
N LEU A 10 1.35 3.83 -1.66
CA LEU A 10 2.61 3.75 -0.91
C LEU A 10 3.36 5.09 -1.03
N THR A 11 2.72 6.17 -0.58
CA THR A 11 3.25 7.53 -0.62
C THR A 11 3.94 7.93 0.70
N CYS A 12 4.47 9.15 0.80
CA CYS A 12 5.17 9.67 1.99
C CYS A 12 4.25 10.03 3.20
N GLY A 13 3.15 9.31 3.40
CA GLY A 13 2.29 9.49 4.56
C GLY A 13 2.71 8.63 5.78
N GLY A 14 2.15 8.97 6.94
CA GLY A 14 2.49 8.27 8.20
C GLY A 14 1.94 6.86 8.29
N ALA A 15 0.78 6.59 7.70
CA ALA A 15 0.17 5.26 7.72
C ALA A 15 0.98 4.27 6.86
N GLU A 16 1.49 4.76 5.73
CA GLU A 16 2.34 4.02 4.80
C GLU A 16 3.65 3.62 5.46
N HIS A 17 4.33 4.56 6.14
CA HIS A 17 5.56 4.26 6.89
C HIS A 17 5.36 3.21 7.97
N LEU A 18 4.31 3.36 8.79
CA LEU A 18 4.00 2.38 9.84
C LEU A 18 3.68 1.01 9.26
N MET A 19 2.91 0.95 8.16
CA MET A 19 2.57 -0.30 7.51
C MET A 19 3.82 -0.98 6.94
N THR A 20 4.70 -0.25 6.24
CA THR A 20 5.94 -0.84 5.70
C THR A 20 6.86 -1.35 6.80
N GLN A 21 6.98 -0.63 7.92
CA GLN A 21 7.74 -1.09 9.08
C GLN A 21 7.12 -2.34 9.71
N LEU A 22 5.80 -2.40 9.80
CA LEU A 22 5.10 -3.57 10.32
C LEU A 22 5.28 -4.78 9.39
N ALA A 23 5.24 -4.57 8.07
CA ALA A 23 5.49 -5.60 7.08
C ALA A 23 6.91 -6.16 7.20
N ASP A 24 7.92 -5.29 7.31
CA ASP A 24 9.31 -5.68 7.56
C ASP A 24 9.44 -6.52 8.83
N GLN A 25 8.82 -6.07 9.93
CA GLN A 25 8.86 -6.75 11.21
C GLN A 25 8.16 -8.12 11.21
N MET A 26 7.12 -8.29 10.40
CA MET A 26 6.46 -9.59 10.24
C MET A 26 7.27 -10.53 9.34
N PHE A 27 7.92 -10.00 8.31
CA PHE A 27 8.81 -10.77 7.44
C PHE A 27 10.01 -11.32 8.23
N ILE A 28 10.66 -10.46 9.04
CA ILE A 28 11.79 -10.84 9.91
C ILE A 28 11.40 -11.93 10.91
N ARG A 29 10.14 -11.97 11.36
CA ARG A 29 9.60 -13.02 12.25
C ARG A 29 9.32 -14.35 11.53
N GLY A 30 9.69 -14.49 10.25
CA GLY A 30 9.49 -15.69 9.47
C GLY A 30 8.06 -15.88 8.96
N HIS A 31 7.31 -14.80 8.80
CA HIS A 31 5.99 -14.85 8.16
C HIS A 31 6.11 -14.57 6.65
N ASP A 32 5.19 -15.16 5.88
CA ASP A 32 5.02 -14.87 4.46
C ASP A 32 4.16 -13.61 4.34
N VAL A 33 4.76 -12.52 3.88
CA VAL A 33 4.13 -11.19 3.85
C VAL A 33 4.04 -10.74 2.40
N ASN A 34 2.86 -10.26 2.02
CA ASN A 34 2.60 -9.65 0.71
C ASN A 34 1.85 -8.33 0.91
N ILE A 35 2.12 -7.36 0.03
CA ILE A 35 1.47 -6.05 0.07
C ILE A 35 0.66 -5.87 -1.21
N ILE A 36 -0.58 -5.44 -1.08
CA ILE A 36 -1.43 -5.01 -2.20
C ILE A 36 -1.55 -3.50 -2.14
N CYS A 37 -1.06 -2.83 -3.17
CA CYS A 37 -1.19 -1.41 -3.36
C CYS A 37 -2.28 -1.14 -4.40
N LEU A 38 -3.35 -0.46 -4.00
CA LEU A 38 -4.49 -0.25 -4.90
C LEU A 38 -4.13 0.71 -6.04
N THR A 39 -3.37 1.77 -5.76
CA THR A 39 -2.84 2.69 -6.78
C THR A 39 -1.46 2.26 -7.27
N GLY A 40 -1.05 2.69 -8.45
CA GLY A 40 0.30 2.43 -8.99
C GLY A 40 1.41 3.33 -8.42
N ILE A 41 1.12 4.12 -7.39
CA ILE A 41 2.04 5.14 -6.85
C ILE A 41 2.77 4.55 -5.64
N SER A 42 4.09 4.42 -5.75
CA SER A 42 4.96 3.98 -4.64
C SER A 42 6.23 4.83 -4.60
N GLU A 43 6.34 5.60 -3.53
CA GLU A 43 7.55 6.34 -3.12
C GLU A 43 8.21 5.66 -1.93
N VAL A 44 7.41 5.04 -1.07
CA VAL A 44 7.87 4.30 0.12
C VAL A 44 7.83 2.81 -0.16
N LYS A 45 8.91 2.12 0.19
CA LYS A 45 9.03 0.67 0.04
C LYS A 45 9.49 0.03 1.34
N PRO A 46 9.05 -1.21 1.63
CA PRO A 46 9.61 -2.01 2.71
C PRO A 46 11.12 -2.20 2.49
N THR A 47 11.85 -2.34 3.59
CA THR A 47 13.31 -2.57 3.57
C THR A 47 13.62 -4.01 3.20
N GLN A 48 12.72 -4.93 3.53
CA GLN A 48 12.84 -6.34 3.20
C GLN A 48 12.31 -6.62 1.79
N ASN A 49 12.75 -7.74 1.20
CA ASN A 49 12.32 -8.18 -0.13
C ASN A 49 10.90 -8.77 -0.10
N ILE A 50 9.93 -7.91 0.20
CA ILE A 50 8.50 -8.22 0.29
C ILE A 50 7.84 -7.94 -1.06
N ASN A 51 7.02 -8.87 -1.55
CA ASN A 51 6.31 -8.70 -2.81
C ASN A 51 5.21 -7.64 -2.69
N ILE A 52 5.19 -6.72 -3.66
CA ILE A 52 4.18 -5.67 -3.77
C ILE A 52 3.39 -5.89 -5.07
N HIS A 53 2.09 -6.05 -4.94
CA HIS A 53 1.15 -6.22 -6.03
C HIS A 53 0.39 -4.92 -6.26
N TYR A 54 0.55 -4.33 -7.43
CA TYR A 54 -0.15 -3.11 -7.82
C TYR A 54 -1.43 -3.46 -8.57
N VAL A 55 -2.57 -2.96 -8.08
CA VAL A 55 -3.88 -3.15 -8.72
C VAL A 55 -4.13 -2.08 -9.80
N ASN A 56 -3.36 -0.98 -9.79
CA ASN A 56 -3.49 0.15 -10.72
C ASN A 56 -4.94 0.67 -10.83
N MET A 57 -5.60 0.78 -9.69
CA MET A 57 -6.92 1.37 -9.59
C MET A 57 -6.81 2.87 -9.84
N ASP A 58 -7.36 3.32 -10.97
CA ASP A 58 -7.47 4.73 -11.26
C ASP A 58 -8.51 5.36 -10.32
N LYS A 59 -8.09 6.40 -9.58
CA LYS A 59 -9.05 7.27 -8.92
C LYS A 59 -9.86 7.91 -10.03
N ASN A 60 -11.14 7.58 -10.11
CA ASN A 60 -12.08 8.26 -10.99
C ASN A 60 -12.26 9.71 -10.50
N PHE A 61 -11.25 10.57 -10.74
CA PHE A 61 -11.17 11.94 -10.25
C PHE A 61 -12.38 12.77 -10.69
N ARG A 62 -12.98 12.38 -11.83
CA ARG A 62 -14.25 12.91 -12.33
C ARG A 62 -15.40 12.75 -11.35
N SER A 63 -15.51 11.61 -10.66
CA SER A 63 -16.58 11.36 -9.68
C SER A 63 -16.40 12.20 -8.40
N PHE A 64 -15.17 12.47 -7.99
CA PHE A 64 -14.88 13.39 -6.87
C PHE A 64 -15.18 14.85 -7.22
N LEU A 65 -14.87 15.27 -8.45
CA LEU A 65 -15.23 16.60 -8.95
C LEU A 65 -16.76 16.78 -9.03
N GLU A 66 -17.48 15.79 -9.57
CA GLU A 66 -18.95 15.81 -9.63
C GLU A 66 -19.61 15.92 -8.25
N LEU A 67 -18.99 15.35 -7.21
CA LEU A 67 -19.46 15.47 -5.82
C LEU A 67 -19.19 16.83 -5.19
N TYR A 68 -18.16 17.56 -5.64
CA TYR A 68 -17.83 18.89 -5.12
C TYR A 68 -18.63 20.00 -5.82
N PHE A 69 -19.03 19.77 -7.08
CA PHE A 69 -19.84 20.71 -7.87
C PHE A 69 -21.35 20.44 -7.81
N LYS A 70 -21.80 19.54 -6.94
CA LYS A 70 -23.22 19.27 -6.65
C LYS A 70 -23.57 19.70 -5.23
#